data_AF-A0A437SMW4-F1
#
_entry.id   AF-A0A437SMW4-F1
#
_cell.length_a   1.000
_cell.length_b   1.000
_cell.length_c   1.000
_cell.angle_alpha   90.00
_cell.angle_beta   90.00
_cell.angle_gamma   90.00
#
_symmetry.space_group_name_H-M   'P 1'
#
loop_
_entity.id
_entity.type
_entity.pdbx_description
1 polymer ?
#
loop_
_entity_poly.entity_id
_entity_poly.type
_entity_poly.pdbx_seq_one_letter_code
_entity_poly.pdbx_strand_id
1 'polypeptide(L)'
;MDVAKQFSSYLKQENKTENTVQGYTSGIRQYIKWFEGSYDRKLTKLYRQNILEYISYLKNVKMLNAKTINHKISSLAKFNEFLIQKGSQ
;
A
#
# COMPACT_ATOMS: atom_id res chain seq x y z
N MET A 1 -13.31 4.05 10.19
CA MET A 1 -12.37 2.96 10.54
C MET A 1 -11.17 3.06 9.61
N ASP A 2 -9.94 3.05 10.12
CA ASP A 2 -8.71 3.19 9.32
C ASP A 2 -8.52 1.96 8.41
N VAL A 3 -8.48 2.16 7.08
CA VAL A 3 -8.33 1.08 6.08
C VAL A 3 -7.04 0.29 6.28
N ALA A 4 -5.97 0.94 6.79
CA ALA A 4 -4.72 0.25 7.11
C ALA A 4 -4.87 -0.69 8.31
N LYS A 5 -5.73 -0.38 9.29
CA LYS A 5 -6.05 -1.30 10.39
C LYS A 5 -6.82 -2.52 9.90
N GLN A 6 -7.80 -2.31 9.01
CA GLN A 6 -8.55 -3.42 8.41
C GLN A 6 -7.63 -4.34 7.59
N PHE A 7 -6.72 -3.76 6.81
CA PHE A 7 -5.71 -4.51 6.09
C PHE A 7 -4.78 -5.31 7.01
N SER A 8 -4.35 -4.72 8.13
CA SER A 8 -3.53 -5.42 9.13
C SER A 8 -4.26 -6.64 9.71
N SER A 9 -5.55 -6.51 10.03
CA SER A 9 -6.38 -7.63 10.50
C SER A 9 -6.52 -8.71 9.43
N TYR A 10 -6.71 -8.33 8.17
CA TYR A 10 -6.75 -9.27 7.04
C TYR A 10 -5.46 -10.10 6.93
N LEU A 11 -4.29 -9.47 7.00
CA LEU A 11 -3.01 -10.19 6.94
C LEU A 11 -2.82 -11.16 8.12
N LYS A 12 -3.32 -10.80 9.31
CA LYS A 12 -3.31 -11.70 10.48
C LYS A 12 -4.21 -12.91 10.27
N GLN A 13 -5.38 -12.74 9.66
CA GLN A 13 -6.29 -13.83 9.32
C GLN A 13 -5.67 -14.80 8.30
N GLU A 14 -4.79 -14.31 7.43
CA GLU A 14 -4.00 -15.13 6.52
C GLU A 14 -2.74 -15.75 7.16
N ASN A 15 -2.63 -15.74 8.49
CA ASN A 15 -1.51 -16.31 9.24
C ASN A 15 -0.14 -15.73 8.84
N LYS A 16 -0.07 -14.46 8.41
CA LYS A 16 1.21 -13.77 8.19
C LYS A 16 1.89 -13.48 9.53
N THR A 17 3.21 -13.58 9.54
CA THR A 17 4.03 -13.23 10.72
C THR A 17 3.90 -11.75 11.07
N GLU A 18 4.08 -11.40 12.35
CA GLU A 18 3.95 -10.01 12.81
C GLU A 18 4.87 -9.05 12.04
N ASN A 19 6.11 -9.45 11.76
CA ASN A 19 7.05 -8.68 10.96
C ASN A 19 6.51 -8.41 9.54
N THR A 20 5.90 -9.41 8.91
CA THR A 20 5.28 -9.26 7.58
C THR A 20 4.08 -8.33 7.64
N VAL A 21 3.21 -8.50 8.65
CA VAL A 21 2.05 -7.64 8.87
C VAL A 21 2.48 -6.19 9.05
N GLN A 22 3.48 -5.93 9.89
CA GLN A 22 4.00 -4.59 10.14
C GLN A 22 4.63 -3.98 8.88
N GLY A 23 5.45 -4.75 8.16
CA GLY A 23 6.09 -4.31 6.92
C GLY A 23 5.07 -3.90 5.86
N TYR A 24 4.06 -4.73 5.62
CA TYR A 24 3.03 -4.47 4.62
C TYR A 24 2.13 -3.32 5.04
N THR A 25 1.68 -3.31 6.30
CA THR A 25 0.83 -2.22 6.83
C THR A 25 1.54 -0.88 6.78
N SER A 26 2.84 -0.83 7.13
CA SER A 26 3.66 0.37 7.01
C SER A 26 3.81 0.82 5.56
N GLY A 27 4.03 -0.11 4.64
CA GLY A 27 4.07 0.16 3.20
C GLY A 27 2.79 0.83 2.70
N ILE A 28 1.62 0.33 3.12
CA ILE A 28 0.31 0.87 2.73
C ILE A 28 0.03 2.23 3.37
N ARG A 29 0.35 2.43 4.65
CA ARG A 29 0.23 3.76 5.27
C ARG A 29 1.06 4.81 4.55
N GLN A 30 2.27 4.46 4.12
CA GLN A 30 3.13 5.36 3.37
C GLN A 30 2.54 5.70 2.00
N TYR A 31 1.94 4.73 1.31
CA TYR A 31 1.25 4.98 0.05
C TYR A 31 0.02 5.87 0.22
N ILE A 32 -0.85 5.58 1.21
CA ILE A 32 -2.04 6.39 1.49
C ILE A 32 -1.64 7.83 1.79
N LYS A 33 -0.64 8.03 2.66
CA LYS A 33 -0.13 9.38 2.99
C LYS A 33 0.39 10.10 1.75
N TRP A 34 1.13 9.41 0.88
CA TRP A 34 1.61 10.00 -0.36
C TRP A 34 0.45 10.37 -1.31
N PHE A 35 -0.53 9.48 -1.46
CA PHE A 35 -1.69 9.70 -2.33
C PHE A 35 -2.51 10.90 -1.86
N GLU A 36 -2.88 10.92 -0.57
CA GLU A 36 -3.68 12.01 0.01
C GLU A 36 -2.94 13.35 -0.10
N GLY A 37 -1.62 13.37 0.13
CA GLY A 37 -0.81 14.58 -0.05
C GLY A 37 -0.61 15.00 -1.51
N SER A 38 -0.79 14.11 -2.48
CA SER A 38 -0.59 14.42 -3.91
C SER A 38 -1.89 14.84 -4.61
N TYR A 39 -3.04 14.33 -4.18
CA TYR A 39 -4.33 14.56 -4.84
C TYR A 39 -5.38 15.24 -3.95
N ASP A 40 -5.01 15.59 -2.71
CA ASP A 40 -5.89 16.22 -1.72
C ASP A 40 -7.25 15.52 -1.55
N ARG A 41 -7.23 14.18 -1.64
CA ARG A 41 -8.44 13.35 -1.51
C ARG A 41 -8.09 11.99 -0.92
N LYS A 42 -9.08 11.39 -0.25
CA LYS A 42 -8.95 10.06 0.35
C LYS A 42 -8.81 8.97 -0.70
N LEU A 43 -8.00 7.96 -0.41
CA LEU A 43 -7.88 6.77 -1.24
C LEU A 43 -9.16 5.93 -1.13
N THR A 44 -9.87 5.78 -2.26
CA THR A 44 -11.06 4.91 -2.36
C THR A 44 -10.77 3.62 -3.11
N LYS A 45 -9.95 3.69 -4.16
CA LYS A 45 -9.53 2.58 -5.01
C LYS A 45 -8.07 2.72 -5.41
N LEU A 46 -7.42 1.60 -5.76
CA LEU A 46 -6.13 1.64 -6.41
C LEU A 46 -6.30 1.77 -7.92
N TYR A 47 -5.71 2.82 -8.50
CA TYR A 47 -5.60 2.96 -9.94
C TYR A 47 -4.16 2.73 -10.38
N ARG A 48 -3.99 2.01 -11.50
CA ARG A 48 -2.67 1.73 -12.09
C ARG A 48 -1.85 3.01 -12.27
N GLN A 49 -2.48 4.09 -12.72
CA GLN A 49 -1.81 5.38 -12.91
C GLN A 49 -1.19 5.91 -11.61
N ASN A 50 -1.95 5.93 -10.50
CA ASN A 50 -1.43 6.42 -9.23
C ASN A 50 -0.32 5.52 -8.66
N ILE A 51 -0.33 4.22 -8.98
CA ILE A 51 0.76 3.30 -8.63
C ILE A 51 2.04 3.63 -9.42
N LEU A 52 1.93 3.88 -10.73
CA LEU A 52 3.07 4.27 -11.57
C LEU A 52 3.67 5.61 -11.12
N GLU A 53 2.83 6.58 -10.78
CA GLU A 53 3.25 7.87 -10.23
C GLU A 53 3.96 7.69 -8.87
N TYR A 54 3.46 6.81 -8.00
CA TYR A 54 4.13 6.49 -6.75
C TYR A 54 5.49 5.81 -6.98
N ILE A 55 5.60 4.89 -7.92
CA ILE A 55 6.88 4.25 -8.27
C ILE A 55 7.88 5.31 -8.76
N SER A 56 7.44 6.22 -9.63
CA SER A 56 8.26 7.35 -10.08
C SER A 56 8.70 8.23 -8.92
N TYR A 57 7.80 8.57 -8.00
CA TYR A 57 8.12 9.31 -6.78
C TYR A 57 9.17 8.60 -5.91
N LEU A 58 9.00 7.30 -5.66
CA LEU A 58 9.95 6.53 -4.86
C LEU A 58 11.34 6.46 -5.48
N LYS A 59 11.40 6.34 -6.81
CA LYS A 59 12.66 6.26 -7.57
C LYS A 59 13.35 7.62 -7.70
N ASN A 60 12.62 8.65 -8.11
CA ASN A 60 13.21 9.91 -8.54
C ASN A 60 13.25 10.97 -7.43
N VAL A 61 12.31 10.93 -6.49
CA VAL A 61 12.24 11.91 -5.39
C VAL A 61 12.80 11.33 -4.10
N LYS A 62 12.39 10.11 -3.73
CA LYS A 62 12.92 9.44 -2.53
C LYS A 62 14.25 8.72 -2.76
N MET A 63 14.66 8.54 -4.02
CA MET A 63 15.91 7.86 -4.40
C MET A 63 16.08 6.50 -3.71
N LEU A 64 14.99 5.74 -3.54
CA LEU A 64 15.05 4.43 -2.91
C LEU A 64 15.66 3.40 -3.86
N ASN A 65 16.35 2.41 -3.28
CA ASN A 65 16.85 1.29 -4.05
C ASN A 65 15.71 0.39 -4.56
N ALA A 66 16.01 -0.38 -5.62
CA ALA A 66 15.03 -1.26 -6.27
C ALA A 66 14.43 -2.30 -5.31
N LYS A 67 15.21 -2.84 -4.37
CA LYS A 67 14.73 -3.83 -3.39
C LYS A 67 13.61 -3.25 -2.51
N THR A 68 13.79 -2.03 -2.01
CA THR A 68 12.80 -1.35 -1.19
C THR A 68 11.56 -0.96 -2.00
N ILE A 69 11.74 -0.50 -3.25
CA ILE A 69 10.62 -0.20 -4.15
C ILE A 69 9.80 -1.46 -4.43
N ASN A 70 10.46 -2.58 -4.74
CA ASN A 70 9.78 -3.86 -4.99
C ASN A 70 8.99 -4.33 -3.78
N HIS A 71 9.53 -4.22 -2.57
CA HIS A 71 8.79 -4.54 -1.35
C HIS A 71 7.51 -3.69 -1.18
N LYS A 72 7.58 -2.40 -1.52
CA LYS A 72 6.39 -1.50 -1.49
C LYS A 72 5.36 -1.89 -2.56
N ILE A 73 5.81 -2.27 -3.76
CA ILE A 73 4.93 -2.77 -4.83
C ILE A 73 4.26 -4.08 -4.40
N SER A 74 4.99 -5.02 -3.80
CA SER A 74 4.39 -6.26 -3.27
C SER A 74 3.36 -5.99 -2.18
N SER A 75 3.60 -4.99 -1.32
CA SER A 75 2.62 -4.55 -0.33
C SER A 75 1.34 -4.03 -0.99
N LEU A 76 1.46 -3.23 -2.07
CA LEU A 76 0.33 -2.71 -2.85
C LEU A 76 -0.44 -3.82 -3.56
N ALA A 77 0.25 -4.81 -4.12
CA ALA A 77 -0.40 -5.97 -4.73
C ALA A 77 -1.25 -6.72 -3.69
N LYS A 78 -0.69 -6.97 -2.50
CA LYS A 78 -1.44 -7.65 -1.43
C LYS A 78 -2.60 -6.81 -0.89
N PHE A 79 -2.44 -5.50 -0.85
CA PHE A 79 -3.54 -4.60 -0.51
C PHE A 79 -4.65 -4.59 -1.56
N ASN A 80 -4.32 -4.75 -2.84
CA ASN A 80 -5.33 -4.89 -3.89
C ASN A 80 -6.18 -6.16 -3.69
N GLU A 81 -5.57 -7.29 -3.35
CA GLU A 81 -6.29 -8.53 -3.01
C GLU A 81 -7.29 -8.31 -1.87
N PHE A 82 -6.85 -7.63 -0.80
CA PHE A 82 -7.72 -7.24 0.31
C PHE A 82 -8.91 -6.37 -0.14
N LEU A 83 -8.66 -5.37 -1.00
CA LEU A 83 -9.72 -4.48 -1.49
C LEU A 83 -10.74 -5.24 -2.36
N ILE A 84 -10.28 -6.18 -3.19
CA ILE A 84 -11.14 -7.06 -4.01
C ILE A 84 -12.01 -7.93 -3.09
N GLN A 85 -11.42 -8.59 -2.08
CA GLN A 85 -12.19 -9.43 -1.16
C GLN A 85 -13.25 -8.65 -0.39
N LYS A 86 -12.99 -7.37 -0.09
CA LYS A 86 -13.95 -6.47 0.54
C LYS A 86 -15.02 -5.93 -0.42
N GLY A 87 -14.92 -6.20 -1.72
CA GLY A 87 -15.80 -5.60 -2.75
C GLY A 87 -15.59 -4.10 -2.95
N SER A 88 -14.42 -3.59 -2.56
CA SER A 88 -14.06 -2.16 -2.66
C SER A 88 -13.17 -1.85 -3.87
N GLN A 89 -12.71 -2.85 -4.61
CA GLN A 89 -12.00 -2.72 -5.88
C GLN A 89 -12.88 -3.20 -7.01
#